data_AF-A0AAW9XDJ2-F1
#
_entry.id   AF-A0AAW9XDJ2-F1
#
_cell.length_a   1.000
_cell.length_b   1.000
_cell.length_c   1.000
_cell.angle_alpha   90.00
_cell.angle_beta   90.00
_cell.angle_gamma   90.00
#
_symmetry.space_group_name_H-M   'P 1'
#
loop_
_entity.id
_entity.type
_entity.pdbx_description
1 polymer ?
#
loop_
_entity_poly.entity_id
_entity_poly.type
_entity_poly.pdbx_seq_one_letter_code
_entity_poly.pdbx_strand_id
1 'polypeptide(L)'
;MIKNRPEFVVDKFYFISFSNYFQNFSVFFYLTYQSNLLYGIVLLSFVLNATERKFQILFVFTVILTIVLVIFWTLIAWNLNMNFLTFIKTSTVHLVNPILSIFVLFWFRKEFQINKLGLSFSVIYSVCYYLFCFLLYFFTIRQWIAPEFKNNDIIAEKGIIFFYTGLTVYPFMNFIHPFFYSGDNNSIVILLNLIIVLSVICLPYLLSIFYINIFGIKAVNWRVLREIKLSFQRFRSFFWVSKPKK
;
A
#
# COMPACT_ATOMS: atom_id res chain seq x y z
N MET A 1 -29.82 -5.08 8.91
CA MET A 1 -28.71 -6.05 9.06
C MET A 1 -27.77 -5.85 7.87
N ILE A 2 -26.59 -5.25 8.07
CA ILE A 2 -25.61 -5.09 6.99
C ILE A 2 -25.00 -6.47 6.76
N LYS A 3 -25.28 -7.07 5.59
CA LYS A 3 -24.67 -8.34 5.21
C LYS A 3 -23.19 -8.10 4.94
N ASN A 4 -22.32 -8.48 5.88
CA ASN A 4 -20.87 -8.44 5.67
C ASN A 4 -20.54 -9.39 4.51
N ARG A 5 -20.12 -8.84 3.36
CA ARG A 5 -19.67 -9.67 2.24
C ARG A 5 -18.26 -10.15 2.58
N PRO A 6 -17.97 -11.47 2.57
CA PRO A 6 -16.61 -11.94 2.73
C PRO A 6 -15.77 -11.48 1.53
N GLU A 7 -14.84 -10.57 1.76
CA GLU A 7 -13.87 -10.11 0.74
C GLU A 7 -12.67 -11.06 0.63
N PHE A 8 -12.34 -11.74 1.72
CA PHE A 8 -11.21 -12.67 1.82
C PHE A 8 -11.66 -13.97 2.50
N VAL A 9 -11.13 -15.10 2.04
CA VAL A 9 -11.37 -16.42 2.61
C VAL A 9 -10.19 -16.75 3.50
N VAL A 10 -10.29 -16.42 4.79
CA VAL A 10 -9.27 -16.76 5.79
C VAL A 10 -9.98 -17.55 6.89
N ASP A 11 -9.75 -18.86 6.90
CA ASP A 11 -10.54 -19.85 7.67
C ASP A 11 -10.59 -19.62 9.19
N LYS A 12 -9.72 -18.76 9.73
CA LYS A 12 -9.60 -18.49 11.17
C LYS A 12 -9.97 -17.06 11.58
N PHE A 13 -10.17 -16.14 10.63
CA PHE A 13 -10.36 -14.72 10.95
C PHE A 13 -11.51 -14.08 10.20
N TYR A 14 -12.40 -13.45 10.96
CA TYR A 14 -13.40 -12.55 10.41
C TYR A 14 -12.80 -11.16 10.26
N PHE A 15 -12.54 -10.76 9.03
CA PHE A 15 -12.22 -9.37 8.69
C PHE A 15 -13.51 -8.62 8.34
N ILE A 16 -13.63 -7.39 8.85
CA ILE A 16 -14.70 -6.50 8.42
C ILE A 16 -14.37 -6.08 6.99
N SER A 17 -15.27 -6.36 6.06
CA SER A 17 -15.08 -5.92 4.68
C SER A 17 -14.98 -4.40 4.63
N PHE A 18 -13.92 -3.92 3.98
CA PHE A 18 -13.63 -2.50 3.85
C PHE A 18 -14.73 -1.79 3.03
N SER A 19 -15.33 -2.51 2.07
CA SER A 19 -16.47 -2.00 1.30
C SER A 19 -17.75 -1.83 2.12
N ASN A 20 -17.93 -2.46 3.28
CA ASN A 20 -19.09 -2.18 4.12
C ASN A 20 -19.06 -0.79 4.74
N TYR A 21 -17.85 -0.27 5.05
CA TYR A 21 -17.70 1.04 5.70
C TYR A 21 -17.82 2.17 4.68
N PHE A 22 -17.08 2.06 3.57
CA PHE A 22 -17.00 3.12 2.56
C PHE A 22 -17.88 2.89 1.33
N GLN A 23 -18.59 1.76 1.26
CA GLN A 23 -19.46 1.40 0.13
C GLN A 23 -18.73 1.54 -1.21
N ASN A 24 -19.33 2.22 -2.18
CA ASN A 24 -18.77 2.45 -3.50
C ASN A 24 -17.49 3.30 -3.47
N PHE A 25 -17.25 4.08 -2.41
CA PHE A 25 -16.02 4.87 -2.27
C PHE A 25 -14.81 4.03 -1.85
N SER A 26 -15.03 2.78 -1.39
CA SER A 26 -13.94 1.89 -0.96
C SER A 26 -12.86 1.71 -2.03
N VAL A 27 -13.26 1.67 -3.31
CA VAL A 27 -12.36 1.53 -4.47
C VAL A 27 -11.24 2.58 -4.46
N PHE A 28 -11.53 3.82 -4.04
CA PHE A 28 -10.56 4.90 -4.03
C PHE A 28 -9.48 4.77 -2.95
N PHE A 29 -9.67 3.92 -1.94
CA PHE A 29 -8.70 3.75 -0.85
C PHE A 29 -7.74 2.57 -1.06
N TYR A 30 -8.01 1.70 -2.03
CA TYR A 30 -7.07 0.65 -2.39
C TYR A 30 -5.89 1.24 -3.16
N LEU A 31 -4.67 0.93 -2.69
CA LEU A 31 -3.41 1.36 -3.30
C LEU A 31 -3.39 1.04 -4.80
N THR A 32 -3.82 -0.17 -5.17
CA THR A 32 -3.89 -0.63 -6.56
C THR A 32 -4.68 0.33 -7.45
N TYR A 33 -5.89 0.71 -7.07
CA TYR A 33 -6.73 1.56 -7.91
C TYR A 33 -6.19 3.00 -7.96
N GLN A 34 -5.70 3.53 -6.84
CA GLN A 34 -5.04 4.83 -6.81
C GLN A 34 -3.83 4.88 -7.74
N SER A 35 -2.92 3.91 -7.62
CA SER A 35 -1.70 3.87 -8.44
C SER A 35 -2.00 3.66 -9.91
N ASN A 36 -2.97 2.81 -10.25
CA ASN A 36 -3.39 2.59 -11.64
C ASN A 36 -4.00 3.87 -12.26
N LEU A 37 -4.90 4.54 -11.53
CA LEU A 37 -5.55 5.76 -12.01
C LEU A 37 -4.53 6.89 -12.21
N LEU A 38 -3.69 7.13 -11.21
CA LEU A 38 -2.66 8.18 -11.27
C LEU A 38 -1.65 7.90 -12.38
N TYR A 39 -1.19 6.65 -12.51
CA TYR A 39 -0.31 6.24 -13.60
C TYR A 39 -0.95 6.49 -14.97
N GLY A 40 -2.20 6.05 -15.17
CA GLY A 40 -2.92 6.20 -16.44
C GLY A 40 -3.11 7.67 -16.85
N ILE A 41 -3.52 8.53 -15.91
CA ILE A 41 -3.68 9.97 -16.15
C ILE A 41 -2.33 10.60 -16.54
N VAL A 42 -1.26 10.27 -15.81
CA VAL A 42 0.06 10.83 -16.07
C VAL A 42 0.60 10.34 -17.40
N LEU A 43 0.41 9.06 -17.73
CA LEU A 43 0.84 8.48 -19.00
C LEU A 43 0.14 9.16 -20.18
N LEU A 44 -1.18 9.32 -20.12
CA LEU A 44 -1.94 10.03 -21.15
C LEU A 44 -1.41 11.45 -21.32
N SER A 45 -1.18 12.17 -20.21
CA SER A 45 -0.61 13.52 -20.27
C SER A 45 0.83 13.55 -20.79
N PHE A 46 1.61 12.49 -20.56
CA PHE A 46 3.01 12.36 -20.96
C PHE A 46 3.12 12.11 -22.46
N VAL A 47 2.25 11.28 -23.02
CA VAL A 47 2.16 11.05 -24.48
C VAL A 47 1.84 12.34 -25.24
N LEU A 48 0.97 13.20 -24.68
CA LEU A 48 0.63 14.49 -25.29
C LEU A 48 1.78 15.51 -25.21
N ASN A 49 2.54 15.50 -24.12
CA ASN A 49 3.69 16.38 -23.93
C ASN A 49 4.64 15.78 -22.88
N ALA A 50 5.76 15.24 -23.35
CA ALA A 50 6.74 14.56 -22.52
C ALA A 50 7.58 15.58 -21.73
N THR A 51 7.56 15.47 -20.40
CA THR A 51 8.35 16.33 -19.51
C THR A 51 9.05 15.51 -18.44
N GLU A 52 10.18 15.99 -17.95
CA GLU A 52 10.94 15.36 -16.86
C GLU A 52 10.08 15.09 -15.62
N ARG A 53 9.21 16.05 -15.25
CA ARG A 53 8.33 15.93 -14.09
C ARG A 53 7.34 14.78 -14.25
N LYS A 54 6.71 14.65 -15.41
CA LYS A 54 5.78 13.57 -15.70
C LYS A 54 6.51 12.23 -15.71
N PHE A 55 7.71 12.17 -16.27
CA PHE A 55 8.55 10.98 -16.20
C PHE A 55 8.91 10.57 -14.76
N GLN A 56 9.24 11.53 -13.86
CA GLN A 56 9.45 11.21 -12.45
C GLN A 56 8.23 10.55 -11.82
N ILE A 57 7.03 11.04 -12.14
CA ILE A 57 5.77 10.51 -11.60
C ILE A 57 5.50 9.11 -12.16
N LEU A 58 5.72 8.89 -13.47
CA LEU A 58 5.63 7.57 -14.09
C LEU A 58 6.59 6.58 -13.45
N PHE A 59 7.83 6.99 -13.19
CA PHE A 59 8.82 6.18 -12.48
C PHE A 59 8.32 5.79 -11.08
N VAL A 60 7.87 6.77 -10.28
CA VAL A 60 7.32 6.55 -8.94
C VAL A 60 6.19 5.52 -8.97
N PHE A 61 5.21 5.71 -9.85
CA PHE A 61 4.06 4.80 -9.90
C PHE A 61 4.37 3.46 -10.56
N THR A 62 5.39 3.36 -11.41
CA THR A 62 5.91 2.06 -11.88
C THR A 62 6.47 1.26 -10.70
N VAL A 63 7.21 1.91 -9.80
CA VAL A 63 7.70 1.27 -8.56
C VAL A 63 6.54 0.82 -7.68
N ILE A 64 5.54 1.67 -7.44
CA ILE A 64 4.36 1.30 -6.63
C ILE A 64 3.57 0.16 -7.29
N LEU A 65 3.34 0.20 -8.60
CA LEU A 65 2.66 -0.86 -9.33
C LEU A 65 3.44 -2.18 -9.30
N THR A 66 4.77 -2.13 -9.25
CA THR A 66 5.59 -3.33 -9.03
C THR A 66 5.38 -3.92 -7.65
N ILE A 67 5.26 -3.09 -6.60
CA ILE A 67 4.90 -3.56 -5.25
C ILE A 67 3.50 -4.20 -5.27
N VAL A 68 2.53 -3.56 -5.94
CA VAL A 68 1.18 -4.11 -6.10
C VAL A 68 1.19 -5.46 -6.80
N LEU A 69 1.97 -5.60 -7.89
CA LEU A 69 2.16 -6.86 -8.60
C LEU A 69 2.68 -7.95 -7.65
N VAL A 70 3.79 -7.67 -6.95
CA VAL A 70 4.42 -8.65 -6.06
C VAL A 70 3.47 -9.03 -4.92
N ILE A 71 3.00 -8.06 -4.12
CA ILE A 71 2.16 -8.32 -2.94
C ILE A 71 0.86 -9.04 -3.35
N PHE A 72 0.25 -8.65 -4.47
CA PHE A 72 -0.99 -9.30 -4.88
C PHE A 72 -0.77 -10.78 -5.19
N TRP A 73 0.19 -11.10 -6.06
CA TRP A 73 0.40 -12.48 -6.51
C TRP A 73 1.12 -13.37 -5.49
N THR A 74 1.92 -12.81 -4.58
CA THR A 74 2.58 -13.62 -3.54
C THR A 74 1.75 -13.79 -2.29
N LEU A 75 0.80 -12.88 -2.02
CA LEU A 75 0.14 -12.81 -0.72
C LEU A 75 -1.39 -12.76 -0.80
N ILE A 76 -1.95 -11.90 -1.63
CA ILE A 76 -3.40 -11.67 -1.64
C ILE A 76 -4.15 -12.73 -2.45
N ALA A 77 -3.67 -13.06 -3.66
CA ALA A 77 -4.39 -13.88 -4.63
C ALA A 77 -4.79 -15.27 -4.08
N TRP A 78 -3.95 -15.85 -3.22
CA TRP A 78 -4.16 -17.15 -2.60
C TRP A 78 -5.29 -17.17 -1.55
N ASN A 79 -5.74 -16.01 -1.10
CA ASN A 79 -6.80 -15.85 -0.09
C ASN A 79 -8.13 -15.37 -0.72
N LEU A 80 -8.24 -15.39 -2.05
CA LEU A 80 -9.42 -15.00 -2.80
C LEU A 80 -10.09 -16.22 -3.44
N ASN A 81 -11.42 -16.21 -3.50
CA ASN A 81 -12.16 -17.19 -4.29
C ASN A 81 -12.06 -16.85 -5.79
N MET A 82 -11.08 -17.45 -6.46
CA MET A 82 -10.74 -17.18 -7.85
C MET A 82 -11.62 -17.99 -8.81
N ASN A 83 -12.76 -17.44 -9.21
CA ASN A 83 -13.44 -17.88 -10.43
C ASN A 83 -12.85 -17.19 -11.67
N PHE A 84 -13.16 -17.68 -12.87
CA PHE A 84 -12.62 -17.15 -14.13
C PHE A 84 -12.83 -15.64 -14.30
N LEU A 85 -14.02 -15.15 -13.94
CA LEU A 85 -14.34 -13.72 -14.05
C LEU A 85 -13.52 -12.87 -13.07
N THR A 86 -13.36 -13.31 -11.82
CA THR A 86 -12.53 -12.66 -10.80
C THR A 86 -11.07 -12.68 -11.20
N PHE A 87 -10.58 -13.80 -11.74
CA PHE A 87 -9.21 -13.93 -12.23
C PHE A 87 -8.91 -12.91 -13.33
N ILE A 88 -9.78 -12.78 -14.34
CA ILE A 88 -9.59 -11.79 -15.41
C ILE A 88 -9.59 -10.37 -14.84
N LYS A 89 -10.60 -10.02 -14.03
CA LYS A 89 -10.74 -8.67 -13.47
C LYS A 89 -9.53 -8.26 -12.61
N THR A 90 -9.08 -9.16 -11.75
CA THR A 90 -7.93 -8.89 -10.87
C THR A 90 -6.62 -8.86 -11.68
N SER A 91 -6.45 -9.75 -12.66
CA SER A 91 -5.28 -9.77 -13.54
C SER A 91 -5.08 -8.45 -14.29
N THR A 92 -6.14 -7.79 -14.75
CA THR A 92 -6.00 -6.50 -15.44
C THR A 92 -5.27 -5.47 -14.58
N VAL A 93 -5.68 -5.29 -13.32
CA VAL A 93 -5.15 -4.22 -12.44
C VAL A 93 -3.92 -4.63 -11.64
N HIS A 94 -3.70 -5.93 -11.44
CA HIS A 94 -2.59 -6.48 -10.65
C HIS A 94 -1.50 -7.14 -11.50
N LEU A 95 -1.69 -7.38 -12.79
CA LEU A 95 -0.70 -7.98 -13.68
C LEU A 95 -0.47 -7.12 -14.93
N VAL A 96 -1.51 -6.92 -15.74
CA VAL A 96 -1.40 -6.25 -17.05
C VAL A 96 -0.89 -4.82 -16.88
N ASN A 97 -1.54 -4.02 -16.04
CA ASN A 97 -1.15 -2.62 -15.87
C ASN A 97 0.26 -2.44 -15.25
N PRO A 98 0.65 -3.19 -14.19
CA PRO A 98 2.04 -3.19 -13.73
C PRO A 98 3.04 -3.55 -14.83
N ILE A 99 2.79 -4.60 -15.61
CA ILE A 99 3.68 -4.99 -16.72
C ILE A 99 3.80 -3.86 -17.75
N LEU A 100 2.68 -3.26 -18.15
CA LEU A 100 2.68 -2.12 -19.07
C LEU A 100 3.48 -0.93 -18.49
N SER A 101 3.38 -0.67 -17.19
CA SER A 101 4.16 0.40 -16.56
C SER A 101 5.67 0.17 -16.64
N ILE A 102 6.10 -1.08 -16.47
CA ILE A 102 7.49 -1.50 -16.60
C ILE A 102 7.98 -1.32 -18.03
N PHE A 103 7.17 -1.73 -19.02
CA PHE A 103 7.49 -1.55 -20.44
C PHE A 103 7.64 -0.07 -20.82
N VAL A 104 6.72 0.79 -20.39
CA VAL A 104 6.80 2.23 -20.65
C VAL A 104 8.04 2.83 -19.99
N LEU A 105 8.33 2.48 -18.74
CA LEU A 105 9.53 2.94 -18.07
C LEU A 105 10.80 2.51 -18.83
N PHE A 106 10.84 1.26 -19.29
CA PHE A 106 11.94 0.76 -20.09
C PHE A 106 12.09 1.51 -21.43
N TRP A 107 10.97 1.81 -22.10
CA TRP A 107 10.98 2.53 -23.38
C TRP A 107 11.65 3.89 -23.26
N PHE A 108 11.22 4.71 -22.29
CA PHE A 108 11.69 6.09 -22.10
C PHE A 108 12.94 6.23 -21.21
N ARG A 109 13.54 5.11 -20.77
CA ARG A 109 14.62 5.06 -19.76
C ARG A 109 15.86 5.91 -20.05
N LYS A 110 16.13 6.22 -21.32
CA LYS A 110 17.34 6.96 -21.76
C LYS A 110 17.09 8.43 -22.05
N GLU A 111 15.82 8.82 -22.19
CA GLU A 111 15.44 10.19 -22.57
C GLU A 111 15.43 11.14 -21.38
N PHE A 112 15.11 10.63 -20.18
CA PHE A 112 14.95 11.43 -18.98
C PHE A 112 15.84 10.93 -17.84
N GLN A 113 16.28 11.87 -16.99
CA GLN A 113 17.05 11.57 -15.79
C GLN A 113 16.15 11.49 -14.57
N ILE A 114 16.38 10.54 -13.68
CA ILE A 114 15.73 10.48 -12.37
C ILE A 114 16.46 11.39 -11.38
N ASN A 115 15.71 12.29 -10.78
CA ASN A 115 16.22 13.18 -9.74
C ASN A 115 15.85 12.64 -8.34
N LYS A 116 16.26 13.36 -7.30
CA LYS A 116 16.03 12.95 -5.90
C LYS A 116 14.54 12.84 -5.56
N LEU A 117 13.68 13.62 -6.24
CA LEU A 117 12.24 13.58 -6.02
C LEU A 117 11.65 12.26 -6.51
N GLY A 118 12.02 11.78 -7.71
CA GLY A 118 11.54 10.49 -8.22
C GLY A 118 11.92 9.31 -7.32
N LEU A 119 13.09 9.37 -6.69
CA LEU A 119 13.56 8.36 -5.73
C LEU A 119 12.87 8.44 -4.36
N SER A 120 12.63 9.65 -3.86
CA SER A 120 12.05 9.84 -2.53
C SER A 120 10.53 9.72 -2.53
N PHE A 121 9.86 10.08 -3.63
CA PHE A 121 8.40 10.10 -3.68
C PHE A 121 7.77 8.71 -3.65
N SER A 122 8.42 7.66 -4.16
CA SER A 122 7.93 6.28 -4.01
C SER A 122 7.88 5.88 -2.54
N VAL A 123 8.93 6.19 -1.78
CA VAL A 123 9.01 5.96 -0.33
C VAL A 123 7.98 6.79 0.41
N ILE A 124 7.92 8.11 0.14
CA ILE A 124 6.98 9.03 0.80
C ILE A 124 5.53 8.57 0.56
N TYR A 125 5.17 8.24 -0.68
CA TYR A 125 3.82 7.78 -1.01
C TYR A 125 3.46 6.48 -0.28
N SER A 126 4.39 5.52 -0.23
CA SER A 126 4.19 4.26 0.51
C SER A 126 4.03 4.49 2.03
N VAL A 127 4.86 5.35 2.62
CA VAL A 127 4.76 5.74 4.05
C VAL A 127 3.45 6.46 4.35
N CYS A 128 3.05 7.42 3.52
CA CYS A 128 1.76 8.12 3.67
C CYS A 128 0.58 7.15 3.59
N TYR A 129 0.62 6.19 2.65
CA TYR A 129 -0.42 5.17 2.53
C TYR A 129 -0.48 4.25 3.75
N TYR A 130 0.68 3.83 4.27
CA TYR A 130 0.76 3.04 5.50
C TYR A 130 0.21 3.81 6.70
N LEU A 131 0.59 5.08 6.87
CA LEU A 131 0.07 5.94 7.95
C LEU A 131 -1.45 6.10 7.85
N PHE A 132 -1.99 6.26 6.64
CA PHE A 132 -3.43 6.25 6.42
C PHE A 132 -4.07 4.94 6.91
N CYS A 133 -3.53 3.77 6.54
CA CYS A 133 -4.05 2.48 6.98
C CYS A 133 -3.95 2.28 8.50
N PHE A 134 -2.85 2.74 9.11
CA PHE A 134 -2.65 2.71 10.55
C PHE A 134 -3.68 3.57 11.29
N LEU A 135 -3.86 4.83 10.86
CA LEU A 135 -4.85 5.73 11.46
C LEU A 135 -6.27 5.19 11.29
N LEU A 136 -6.59 4.68 10.10
CA LEU A 136 -7.88 4.05 9.83
C LEU A 136 -8.14 2.91 10.83
N TYR A 137 -7.19 2.00 10.98
CA TYR A 137 -7.30 0.89 11.93
C TYR A 137 -7.46 1.37 13.36
N PHE A 138 -6.62 2.31 13.78
CA PHE A 138 -6.59 2.84 15.15
C PHE A 138 -7.93 3.51 15.51
N PHE A 139 -8.49 4.32 14.61
CA PHE A 139 -9.76 5.00 14.87
C PHE A 139 -10.98 4.10 14.78
N THR A 140 -10.89 2.95 14.10
CA THR A 140 -12.01 2.02 13.92
C THR A 140 -11.99 0.83 14.86
N ILE A 141 -10.97 0.73 15.72
CA ILE A 141 -10.87 -0.35 16.69
C ILE A 141 -12.11 -0.37 17.61
N ARG A 142 -12.70 -1.55 17.80
CA ARG A 142 -13.89 -1.78 18.65
C ARG A 142 -15.17 -1.06 18.21
N GLN A 143 -15.23 -0.48 17.02
CA GLN A 143 -16.43 0.24 16.55
C GLN A 143 -17.51 -0.67 15.94
N TRP A 144 -17.23 -1.96 15.72
CA TRP A 144 -18.13 -2.83 14.96
C TRP A 144 -18.71 -4.01 15.77
N ILE A 145 -20.02 -4.20 15.55
CA ILE A 145 -20.84 -5.27 16.10
C ILE A 145 -21.18 -6.24 14.96
N ALA A 146 -20.76 -7.50 15.08
CA ALA A 146 -21.29 -8.59 14.27
C ALA A 146 -22.50 -9.23 14.97
N PRO A 147 -23.56 -9.60 14.21
CA PRO A 147 -24.37 -10.74 14.59
C PRO A 147 -23.57 -12.04 14.38
N GLU A 148 -23.68 -12.98 15.32
CA GLU A 148 -23.15 -14.34 15.19
C GLU A 148 -23.43 -14.95 13.81
N PHE A 149 -22.39 -15.43 13.12
CA PHE A 149 -22.57 -16.45 12.08
C PHE A 149 -22.72 -17.80 12.78
N LYS A 150 -23.94 -18.12 13.24
CA LYS A 150 -24.31 -19.48 13.62
C LYS A 150 -24.55 -20.27 12.33
N ASN A 151 -23.55 -21.04 11.90
CA ASN A 151 -23.85 -22.26 11.14
C ASN A 151 -24.45 -23.25 12.15
N ASN A 152 -25.76 -23.19 12.30
CA ASN A 152 -26.69 -24.30 12.57
C ASN A 152 -28.00 -23.74 13.13
N ASP A 153 -29.07 -24.34 12.64
CA ASP A 153 -30.46 -23.95 12.81
C ASP A 153 -30.90 -23.70 14.26
N ILE A 154 -31.88 -22.79 14.36
CA ILE A 154 -32.87 -22.61 15.42
C ILE A 154 -32.37 -21.87 16.69
N ILE A 155 -32.91 -20.64 16.81
CA ILE A 155 -32.92 -19.74 17.98
C ILE A 155 -31.56 -19.14 18.34
N ALA A 156 -31.21 -18.04 17.65
CA ALA A 156 -30.21 -17.09 18.10
C ALA A 156 -30.94 -15.85 18.64
N GLU A 157 -31.28 -15.86 19.93
CA GLU A 157 -31.49 -14.61 20.65
C GLU A 157 -30.19 -13.79 20.63
N LYS A 158 -30.36 -12.47 20.49
CA LYS A 158 -29.34 -11.45 20.21
C LYS A 158 -28.03 -11.62 21.01
N GLY A 159 -27.06 -12.32 20.44
CA GLY A 159 -25.64 -12.22 20.78
C GLY A 159 -24.96 -11.15 19.92
N ILE A 160 -24.71 -9.98 20.50
CA ILE A 160 -23.87 -8.94 19.89
C ILE A 160 -22.41 -9.39 20.08
N ILE A 161 -21.73 -9.79 19.01
CA ILE A 161 -20.29 -10.04 19.04
C ILE A 161 -19.57 -8.75 18.65
N PHE A 162 -18.68 -8.27 19.52
CA PHE A 162 -17.75 -7.21 19.18
C PHE A 162 -16.58 -7.79 18.39
N PHE A 163 -16.32 -7.25 17.20
CA PHE A 163 -15.03 -7.52 16.56
C PHE A 163 -13.97 -6.66 17.25
N TYR A 164 -13.01 -7.32 17.90
CA TYR A 164 -11.90 -6.63 18.58
C TYR A 164 -10.84 -6.08 17.62
N THR A 165 -10.99 -6.31 16.32
CA THR A 165 -10.06 -5.82 15.29
C THR A 165 -10.55 -4.51 14.66
N GLY A 166 -9.65 -3.58 14.40
CA GLY A 166 -9.92 -2.39 13.58
C GLY A 166 -10.11 -2.72 12.09
N LEU A 167 -10.60 -1.74 11.33
CA LEU A 167 -10.79 -1.82 9.89
C LEU A 167 -9.45 -1.81 9.17
N THR A 168 -9.26 -2.74 8.24
CA THR A 168 -8.06 -2.87 7.41
C THR A 168 -8.43 -2.83 5.94
N VAL A 169 -7.73 -2.05 5.11
CA VAL A 169 -7.89 -2.08 3.65
C VAL A 169 -7.40 -3.42 3.08
N TYR A 170 -6.26 -3.90 3.58
CA TYR A 170 -5.70 -5.20 3.25
C TYR A 170 -5.56 -6.03 4.52
N PRO A 171 -6.12 -7.25 4.59
CA PRO A 171 -6.10 -8.04 5.83
C PRO A 171 -4.71 -8.40 6.33
N PHE A 172 -3.73 -8.53 5.44
CA PHE A 172 -2.34 -8.81 5.85
C PHE A 172 -1.68 -7.67 6.62
N MET A 173 -2.24 -6.46 6.56
CA MET A 173 -1.82 -5.31 7.36
C MET A 173 -2.61 -5.18 8.66
N ASN A 174 -3.31 -6.23 9.11
CA ASN A 174 -3.92 -6.23 10.42
C ASN A 174 -2.85 -6.22 11.51
N PHE A 175 -2.91 -5.25 12.41
CA PHE A 175 -1.89 -5.08 13.46
C PHE A 175 -1.92 -6.17 14.53
N ILE A 176 -3.06 -6.85 14.71
CA ILE A 176 -3.21 -7.99 15.63
C ILE A 176 -2.87 -9.30 14.92
N HIS A 177 -3.22 -9.44 13.64
CA HIS A 177 -2.96 -10.64 12.82
C HIS A 177 -2.15 -10.30 11.57
N PRO A 178 -0.89 -9.83 11.70
CA PRO A 178 -0.07 -9.41 10.57
C PRO A 178 0.27 -10.60 9.68
N PHE A 179 0.27 -10.40 8.36
CA PHE A 179 0.47 -11.48 7.38
C PHE A 179 -0.41 -12.72 7.61
N PHE A 180 -1.64 -12.52 8.11
CA PHE A 180 -2.58 -13.60 8.43
C PHE A 180 -2.10 -14.55 9.56
N TYR A 181 -1.13 -14.12 10.36
CA TYR A 181 -0.61 -14.92 11.47
C TYR A 181 -1.71 -15.23 12.50
N SER A 182 -1.88 -16.52 12.79
CA SER A 182 -2.98 -17.01 13.65
C SER A 182 -2.60 -17.46 15.05
N GLY A 183 -1.32 -17.35 15.42
CA GLY A 183 -0.90 -17.72 16.76
C GLY A 183 -1.03 -16.58 17.76
N ASP A 184 -0.98 -16.94 19.05
CA ASP A 184 -1.10 -15.99 20.17
C ASP A 184 0.25 -15.46 20.67
N ASN A 185 1.35 -15.74 19.95
CA ASN A 185 2.68 -15.33 20.37
C ASN A 185 2.91 -13.84 20.06
N ASN A 186 2.79 -13.00 21.08
CA ASN A 186 3.00 -11.56 21.02
C ASN A 186 4.36 -11.16 20.40
N SER A 187 5.43 -11.92 20.65
CA SER A 187 6.76 -11.63 20.08
C SER A 187 6.76 -11.78 18.55
N ILE A 188 6.05 -12.79 18.03
CA ILE A 188 5.91 -12.99 16.58
C ILE A 188 5.06 -11.87 15.97
N VAL A 189 3.95 -11.49 16.62
CA VAL A 189 3.11 -10.38 16.16
C VAL A 189 3.90 -9.06 16.08
N ILE A 190 4.71 -8.75 17.10
CA ILE A 190 5.56 -7.55 17.11
C ILE A 190 6.60 -7.62 15.97
N LEU A 191 7.27 -8.76 15.80
CA LEU A 191 8.26 -8.94 14.75
C LEU A 191 7.67 -8.76 13.35
N LEU A 192 6.51 -9.35 13.08
CA LEU A 192 5.84 -9.26 11.79
C LEU A 192 5.38 -7.83 11.48
N ASN A 193 4.87 -7.09 12.47
CA ASN A 193 4.55 -5.68 12.30
C ASN A 193 5.81 -4.82 12.01
N LEU A 194 6.93 -5.10 12.68
CA LEU A 194 8.20 -4.44 12.37
C LEU A 194 8.65 -4.72 10.93
N ILE A 195 8.49 -5.96 10.45
CA ILE A 195 8.76 -6.31 9.05
C ILE A 195 7.87 -5.51 8.09
N ILE A 196 6.57 -5.35 8.40
CA ILE A 196 5.67 -4.52 7.58
C ILE A 196 6.19 -3.08 7.52
N VAL A 197 6.48 -2.46 8.67
CA VAL A 197 6.99 -1.08 8.75
C VAL A 197 8.29 -0.90 7.96
N LEU A 198 9.23 -1.84 8.11
CA LEU A 198 10.48 -1.81 7.35
C LEU A 198 10.23 -1.97 5.85
N SER A 199 9.32 -2.88 5.46
CA SER A 199 9.01 -3.14 4.05
C SER A 199 8.43 -1.91 3.34
N VAL A 200 7.62 -1.10 4.04
CA VAL A 200 7.03 0.15 3.52
C VAL A 200 8.10 1.15 3.08
N ILE A 201 9.27 1.16 3.73
CA ILE A 201 10.39 2.05 3.39
C ILE A 201 11.36 1.36 2.42
N CYS A 202 11.75 0.14 2.75
CA CYS A 202 12.80 -0.59 2.04
C CYS A 202 12.35 -1.03 0.64
N LEU A 203 11.14 -1.57 0.47
CA LEU A 203 10.68 -2.08 -0.83
C LEU A 203 10.67 -1.00 -1.92
N PRO A 204 9.99 0.16 -1.76
CA PRO A 204 9.99 1.18 -2.81
C PRO A 204 11.39 1.71 -3.09
N TYR A 205 12.22 1.88 -2.06
CA TYR A 205 13.60 2.33 -2.25
C TYR A 205 14.46 1.32 -3.04
N LEU A 206 14.43 0.04 -2.66
CA LEU A 206 15.18 -1.01 -3.32
C LEU A 206 14.72 -1.22 -4.76
N LEU A 207 13.41 -1.19 -5.01
CA LEU A 207 12.85 -1.27 -6.37
C LEU A 207 13.23 -0.06 -7.23
N SER A 208 13.24 1.15 -6.65
CA SER A 208 13.73 2.34 -7.35
C SER A 208 15.20 2.17 -7.79
N ILE A 209 16.07 1.69 -6.89
CA ILE A 209 17.48 1.42 -7.24
C ILE A 209 17.59 0.30 -8.27
N PHE A 210 16.82 -0.77 -8.10
CA PHE A 210 16.77 -1.90 -9.03
C PHE A 210 16.47 -1.42 -10.45
N TYR A 211 15.43 -0.62 -10.65
CA TYR A 211 15.10 -0.11 -11.98
C TYR A 211 16.18 0.82 -12.52
N ILE A 212 16.74 1.72 -11.71
CA ILE A 212 17.82 2.61 -12.15
C ILE A 212 19.00 1.79 -12.66
N ASN A 213 19.41 0.76 -11.92
CA ASN A 213 20.58 -0.05 -12.26
C ASN A 213 20.32 -0.98 -13.45
N ILE A 214 19.21 -1.73 -13.44
CA ILE A 214 18.90 -2.74 -14.46
C ILE A 214 18.53 -2.09 -15.80
N PHE A 215 17.77 -0.98 -15.78
CA PHE A 215 17.43 -0.26 -17.00
C PHE A 215 18.53 0.73 -17.42
N GLY A 216 19.50 0.98 -16.53
CA GLY A 216 20.55 1.97 -16.73
C GLY A 216 19.96 3.37 -16.93
N ILE A 217 18.96 3.73 -16.13
CA ILE A 217 18.36 5.07 -16.16
C ILE A 217 19.40 6.05 -15.60
N LYS A 218 19.58 7.20 -16.25
CA LYS A 218 20.46 8.24 -15.71
C LYS A 218 19.86 8.71 -14.38
N ALA A 219 20.65 8.76 -13.31
CA ALA A 219 20.19 9.23 -12.01
C ALA A 219 21.15 10.28 -11.45
N VAL A 220 20.61 11.32 -10.82
CA VAL A 220 21.43 12.26 -10.04
C VAL A 220 22.04 11.49 -8.87
N ASN A 221 23.35 11.62 -8.66
CA ASN A 221 24.07 10.92 -7.58
C ASN A 221 23.41 11.21 -6.23
N TRP A 222 22.70 10.22 -5.67
CA TRP A 222 21.89 10.36 -4.47
C TRP A 222 22.37 9.42 -3.38
N ARG A 223 22.61 9.96 -2.19
CA ARG A 223 22.90 9.21 -0.98
C ARG A 223 21.84 9.51 0.07
N VAL A 224 20.93 8.57 0.33
CA VAL A 224 19.81 8.70 1.28
C VAL A 224 20.26 9.22 2.64
N LEU A 225 21.33 8.62 3.19
CA LEU A 225 21.88 9.00 4.50
C LEU A 225 22.29 10.47 4.57
N ARG A 226 22.76 11.04 3.45
CA ARG A 226 23.12 12.47 3.38
C ARG A 226 21.89 13.35 3.46
N GLU A 227 20.80 13.00 2.79
CA GLU A 227 19.56 13.78 2.82
C GLU A 227 18.82 13.64 4.15
N ILE A 228 18.78 12.45 4.77
CA ILE A 228 18.21 12.28 6.12
C ILE A 228 18.97 13.18 7.10
N LYS A 229 20.30 13.19 7.04
CA LYS A 229 21.13 14.06 7.89
C LYS A 229 20.84 15.55 7.64
N LEU A 230 20.70 15.97 6.39
CA LEU A 230 20.39 17.36 6.03
C LEU A 230 18.98 17.77 6.46
N SER A 231 17.97 16.92 6.26
CA SER A 231 16.60 17.15 6.71
C SER A 231 16.51 17.22 8.22
N PHE A 232 17.21 16.33 8.93
CA PHE A 232 17.28 16.37 10.40
C PHE A 232 17.99 17.63 10.90
N GLN A 233 19.04 18.10 10.22
CA GLN A 233 19.70 19.37 10.52
C GLN A 233 18.78 20.57 10.27
N ARG A 234 18.05 20.60 9.16
CA ARG A 234 17.06 21.65 8.84
C ARG A 234 15.92 21.69 9.86
N PHE A 235 15.40 20.51 10.21
CA PHE A 235 14.38 20.36 11.24
C PHE A 235 14.91 20.86 12.59
N ARG A 236 16.11 20.43 13.00
CA ARG A 236 16.76 20.92 14.22
C ARG A 236 16.94 22.44 14.20
N SER A 237 17.38 23.04 13.10
CA SER A 237 17.52 24.50 12.98
C SER A 237 16.19 25.23 13.03
N PHE A 238 15.12 24.66 12.46
CA PHE A 238 13.77 25.24 12.52
C PHE A 238 13.23 25.30 13.95
N PHE A 239 13.48 24.27 14.76
CA PHE A 239 13.08 24.24 16.18
C PHE A 239 14.05 24.99 17.11
N TRP A 240 15.27 25.33 16.68
CA TRP A 240 16.29 26.02 17.49
C TRP A 240 16.47 27.51 17.17
N VAL A 241 15.61 28.09 16.33
CA VAL A 241 15.50 29.56 16.20
C VAL A 241 14.66 30.09 17.35
N SER A 242 15.26 30.16 18.54
CA SER A 242 14.93 31.12 19.62
C SER A 242 15.71 30.76 20.90
N LYS A 243 17.03 30.95 20.89
CA LYS A 243 17.64 31.48 22.11
C LYS A 243 17.60 33.00 21.98
N PRO A 244 16.75 33.71 22.74
CA PRO A 244 16.85 35.17 22.79
C PRO A 244 18.28 35.51 23.23
N LYS A 245 18.95 36.39 22.48
CA LYS A 245 20.22 36.96 22.90
C LYS A 245 19.95 37.67 24.23
N LYS A 246 20.72 37.31 25.26
CA LYS A 246 20.77 38.02 26.53
C LYS A 246 21.25 39.46 26.31
#